data_AF-A0A0M0K2F9-F1
#
_entry.id   AF-A0A0M0K2F9-F1
#
_cell.length_a   1.000
_cell.length_b   1.000
_cell.length_c   1.000
_cell.angle_alpha   90.00
_cell.angle_beta   90.00
_cell.angle_gamma   90.00
#
_symmetry.space_group_name_H-M   'P 1'
#
loop_
_entity.id
_entity.type
_entity.pdbx_description
1 polymer ?
#
loop_
_entity_poly.entity_id
_entity_poly.type
_entity_poly.pdbx_seq_one_letter_code
_entity_poly.pdbx_strand_id
1 'polypeptide(L)'
;MSACLGDIVLTVDDVDTLVARTWLNDQVIAFQLERLHRAIGSPADLLILEPSLSFTASMVPDSASLGAMLSVPRHKGGGTLADELAAASLVLLPVNNNTDADVAGGGSHWSLLVYRRRRTGPDSSGPSRFEHYDSCGNANGAFAKDVALKLIPLLQPADRGPTLKLVSMTIPQQTNGFDCGVHALCIAEELVGVHASSGSSEAVSDAVKRVTPEWVKARRESLHTELSEYVATGSECAKSVRA
;
A
#
# COMPACT_ATOMS: atom_id res chain seq x y z
N MET A 1 12.46 13.90 17.82
CA MET A 1 11.03 13.94 18.17
C MET A 1 10.32 12.84 17.40
N SER A 2 9.19 12.35 17.88
CA SER A 2 8.42 11.31 17.20
C SER A 2 6.94 11.44 17.52
N ALA A 3 6.09 10.96 16.62
CA ALA A 3 4.65 10.83 16.82
C ALA A 3 4.19 9.43 16.45
N CYS A 4 3.02 9.02 16.93
CA CYS A 4 2.51 7.66 16.75
C CYS A 4 1.10 7.67 16.16
N LEU A 5 0.83 6.74 15.25
CA LEU A 5 -0.49 6.48 14.70
C LEU A 5 -0.74 4.98 14.76
N GLY A 6 -1.51 4.53 15.76
CA GLY A 6 -1.57 3.11 16.09
C GLY A 6 -0.23 2.62 16.63
N ASP A 7 0.31 1.57 16.02
CA ASP A 7 1.62 0.98 16.29
C ASP A 7 2.75 1.58 15.41
N ILE A 8 2.42 2.44 14.46
CA ILE A 8 3.39 3.10 13.59
C ILE A 8 4.00 4.29 14.33
N VAL A 9 5.33 4.25 14.53
CA VAL A 9 6.12 5.35 15.08
C VAL A 9 6.78 6.12 13.92
N LEU A 10 6.49 7.41 13.81
CA LEU A 10 7.09 8.32 12.84
C LEU A 10 8.05 9.28 13.54
N THR A 11 9.32 9.26 13.15
CA THR A 11 10.37 10.14 13.69
C THR A 11 10.64 11.32 12.76
N VAL A 12 11.40 12.31 13.24
CA VAL A 12 11.89 13.41 12.39
C VAL A 12 12.74 12.89 11.23
N ASP A 13 13.63 11.92 11.49
CA ASP A 13 14.50 11.34 10.47
C ASP A 13 13.70 10.63 9.37
N ASP A 14 12.55 10.03 9.71
CA ASP A 14 11.63 9.48 8.73
C ASP A 14 11.02 10.58 7.87
N VAL A 15 10.53 11.67 8.49
CA VAL A 15 9.95 12.81 7.76
C VAL A 15 10.97 13.49 6.85
N ASP A 16 12.25 13.52 7.23
CA ASP A 16 13.33 14.07 6.41
C ASP A 16 13.53 13.30 5.08
N THR A 17 13.01 12.08 4.96
CA THR A 17 12.95 11.36 3.67
C THR A 17 11.99 11.99 2.65
N LEU A 18 11.18 12.96 3.06
CA LEU A 18 10.35 13.78 2.17
C LEU A 18 11.09 15.02 1.65
N VAL A 19 12.24 15.39 2.22
CA VAL A 19 13.09 16.47 1.71
C VAL A 19 13.53 16.16 0.26
N ALA A 20 13.78 17.19 -0.54
CA ALA A 20 14.06 17.01 -1.96
C ALA A 20 15.20 16.01 -2.22
N ARG A 21 14.97 15.10 -3.18
CA ARG A 21 15.94 14.11 -3.71
C ARG A 21 16.27 12.93 -2.80
N THR A 22 15.46 12.64 -1.79
CA THR A 22 15.57 11.43 -0.97
C THR A 22 14.46 10.43 -1.30
N TRP A 23 14.75 9.13 -1.12
CA TRP A 23 13.75 8.08 -1.24
C TRP A 23 12.93 7.99 0.02
N LEU A 24 11.62 7.81 -0.11
CA LEU A 24 10.78 7.52 1.03
C LEU A 24 11.20 6.18 1.64
N ASN A 25 11.21 6.14 2.97
CA ASN A 25 11.38 4.90 3.71
C ASN A 25 10.03 4.23 4.01
N ASP A 26 10.10 3.05 4.62
CA ASP A 26 8.94 2.26 5.00
C ASP A 26 8.01 3.02 5.96
N GLN A 27 8.57 3.77 6.91
CA GLN A 27 7.80 4.44 7.96
C GLN A 27 6.90 5.54 7.41
N VAL A 28 7.41 6.38 6.48
CA VAL A 28 6.57 7.42 5.84
C VAL A 28 5.45 6.78 5.03
N ILE A 29 5.74 5.70 4.29
CA ILE A 29 4.74 5.01 3.48
C ILE A 29 3.67 4.38 4.37
N ALA A 30 4.07 3.61 5.39
CA ALA A 30 3.17 2.99 6.36
C ALA A 30 2.28 4.03 7.03
N PHE A 31 2.89 5.10 7.54
CA PHE A 31 2.18 6.15 8.26
C PHE A 31 1.14 6.86 7.38
N GLN A 32 1.50 7.21 6.15
CA GLN A 32 0.56 7.89 5.25
C GLN A 32 -0.57 6.98 4.78
N LEU A 33 -0.29 5.69 4.55
CA LEU A 33 -1.33 4.70 4.23
C LEU A 33 -2.31 4.50 5.40
N GLU A 34 -1.83 4.45 6.64
CA GLU A 34 -2.69 4.37 7.82
C GLU A 34 -3.52 5.65 8.03
N ARG A 35 -2.93 6.84 7.81
CA ARG A 35 -3.67 8.12 7.79
C ARG A 35 -4.79 8.09 6.77
N LEU A 36 -4.50 7.64 5.55
CA LEU A 36 -5.45 7.54 4.45
C LEU A 36 -6.61 6.58 4.81
N HIS A 37 -6.29 5.41 5.36
CA HIS A 37 -7.28 4.43 5.76
C HIS A 37 -8.23 4.97 6.84
N ARG A 38 -7.69 5.63 7.87
CA ARG A 38 -8.48 6.25 8.94
C ARG A 38 -9.31 7.44 8.46
N ALA A 39 -8.80 8.23 7.52
CA ALA A 39 -9.48 9.41 7.00
C ALA A 39 -10.83 9.07 6.34
N ILE A 40 -10.97 7.85 5.82
CA ILE A 40 -12.22 7.36 5.23
C ILE A 40 -13.01 6.43 6.17
N GLY A 41 -12.66 6.39 7.46
CA GLY A 41 -13.37 5.62 8.48
C GLY A 41 -13.04 4.13 8.51
N SER A 42 -11.91 3.71 7.92
CA SER A 42 -11.42 2.33 7.94
C SER A 42 -12.46 1.28 7.51
N PRO A 43 -13.01 1.37 6.28
CA PRO A 43 -14.08 0.49 5.85
C PRO A 43 -13.60 -0.96 5.74
N ALA A 44 -14.41 -1.90 6.23
CA ALA A 44 -14.06 -3.32 6.30
C ALA A 44 -13.83 -4.00 4.94
N ASP A 45 -14.23 -3.37 3.84
CA ASP A 45 -14.02 -3.88 2.48
C ASP A 45 -12.76 -3.31 1.81
N LEU A 46 -12.00 -2.47 2.50
CA LEU A 46 -10.67 -2.00 2.10
C LEU A 46 -9.62 -2.56 3.05
N LEU A 47 -8.59 -3.18 2.49
CA LEU A 47 -7.41 -3.58 3.24
C LEU A 47 -6.19 -2.85 2.67
N ILE A 48 -5.45 -2.15 3.53
CA ILE A 48 -4.16 -1.57 3.15
C ILE A 48 -3.10 -2.29 3.97
N LEU A 49 -2.17 -2.96 3.29
CA LEU A 49 -1.06 -3.65 3.93
C LEU A 49 0.14 -2.71 4.02
N GLU A 50 0.82 -2.76 5.15
CA GLU A 50 2.04 -1.99 5.38
C GLU A 50 3.22 -2.52 4.54
N PRO A 51 4.24 -1.68 4.27
CA PRO A 51 5.47 -2.10 3.61
C PRO A 51 6.11 -3.36 4.22
N SER A 52 6.10 -3.48 5.54
CA SER A 52 6.65 -4.63 6.28
C SER A 52 5.96 -5.95 5.92
N LEU A 53 4.63 -5.94 5.76
CA LEU A 53 3.84 -7.11 5.35
C LEU A 53 4.02 -7.44 3.88
N SER A 54 4.10 -6.43 3.02
CA SER A 54 4.41 -6.63 1.60
C SER A 54 5.80 -7.22 1.40
N PHE A 55 6.80 -6.74 2.15
CA PHE A 55 8.15 -7.29 2.14
C PHE A 55 8.19 -8.71 2.71
N THR A 56 7.46 -8.97 3.80
CA THR A 56 7.29 -10.34 4.31
C THR A 56 6.73 -11.27 3.23
N ALA A 57 5.70 -10.83 2.50
CA ALA A 57 5.12 -11.60 1.41
C ALA A 57 6.13 -11.89 0.28
N SER A 58 7.07 -10.99 -0.01
CA SER A 58 8.12 -11.26 -1.00
C SER A 58 9.20 -12.22 -0.46
N MET A 59 9.47 -12.22 0.85
CA MET A 59 10.54 -13.03 1.46
C MET A 59 10.13 -14.47 1.80
N VAL A 60 8.87 -14.72 2.14
CA VAL A 60 8.41 -16.08 2.47
C VAL A 60 8.46 -17.00 1.25
N PRO A 61 8.77 -18.30 1.44
CA PRO A 61 9.01 -19.22 0.33
C PRO A 61 7.74 -19.55 -0.48
N ASP A 62 6.57 -19.53 0.16
CA ASP A 62 5.31 -19.95 -0.46
C ASP A 62 4.07 -19.32 0.19
N SER A 63 2.91 -19.53 -0.45
CA SER A 63 1.61 -19.09 0.05
C SER A 63 1.19 -19.72 1.38
N ALA A 64 1.66 -20.93 1.69
CA ALA A 64 1.30 -21.60 2.93
C ALA A 64 1.95 -20.91 4.12
N SER A 65 3.22 -20.53 3.97
CA SER A 65 3.99 -19.75 4.93
C SER A 65 3.36 -18.37 5.13
N LEU A 66 3.02 -17.67 4.03
CA LEU A 66 2.32 -16.39 4.10
C LEU A 66 0.97 -16.53 4.82
N GLY A 67 0.18 -17.54 4.44
CA GLY A 67 -1.12 -17.82 5.04
C GLY A 67 -1.03 -18.06 6.55
N ALA A 68 -0.06 -18.87 6.99
CA ALA A 68 0.17 -19.13 8.40
C ALA A 68 0.47 -17.85 9.19
N MET A 69 1.28 -16.94 8.63
CA MET A 69 1.57 -15.64 9.25
C MET A 69 0.33 -14.74 9.31
N LEU A 70 -0.44 -14.64 8.23
CA LEU A 70 -1.64 -13.80 8.17
C LEU A 70 -2.80 -14.36 9.03
N SER A 71 -2.78 -15.65 9.35
CA SER A 71 -3.76 -16.31 10.22
C SER A 71 -3.46 -16.19 11.71
N VAL A 72 -2.37 -15.52 12.13
CA VAL A 72 -2.12 -15.23 13.55
C VAL A 72 -3.06 -14.11 14.01
N PRO A 73 -3.90 -14.31 15.04
CA PRO A 73 -4.76 -13.26 15.57
C PRO A 73 -3.94 -12.09 16.12
N ARG A 74 -4.34 -10.86 15.78
CA ARG A 74 -3.64 -9.64 16.26
C ARG A 74 -3.74 -9.45 17.77
N HIS A 75 -4.78 -9.99 18.39
CA HIS A 75 -4.97 -10.06 19.84
C HIS A 75 -5.88 -11.24 20.20
N LYS A 76 -5.90 -11.61 21.49
CA LYS A 76 -6.71 -12.74 21.98
C LYS A 76 -8.20 -12.50 21.68
N GLY A 77 -8.78 -13.37 20.84
CA GLY A 77 -10.19 -13.30 20.43
C GLY A 77 -10.49 -12.33 19.28
N GLY A 78 -9.47 -11.71 18.68
CA GLY A 78 -9.61 -10.86 17.49
C GLY A 78 -9.58 -11.65 16.17
N GLY A 79 -9.98 -11.00 15.08
CA GLY A 79 -9.84 -11.53 13.73
C GLY A 79 -8.39 -11.57 13.25
N THR A 80 -8.18 -12.19 12.09
CA THR A 80 -6.86 -12.34 11.45
C THR A 80 -6.76 -11.49 10.19
N LEU A 81 -5.54 -11.18 9.76
CA LEU A 81 -5.32 -10.51 8.47
C LEU A 81 -5.79 -11.38 7.30
N ALA A 82 -5.77 -12.70 7.45
CA ALA A 82 -6.34 -13.61 6.46
C ALA A 82 -7.87 -13.42 6.32
N ASP A 83 -8.59 -13.18 7.42
CA ASP A 83 -10.03 -12.89 7.39
C ASP A 83 -10.31 -11.55 6.71
N GLU A 84 -9.53 -10.52 7.01
CA GLU A 84 -9.62 -9.21 6.35
C GLU A 84 -9.31 -9.29 4.85
N LEU A 85 -8.26 -10.02 4.46
CA LEU A 85 -7.92 -10.26 3.06
C LEU A 85 -9.05 -10.99 2.33
N ALA A 86 -9.66 -11.98 2.98
CA ALA A 86 -10.80 -12.69 2.45
C ALA A 86 -12.06 -11.81 2.40
N ALA A 87 -12.24 -10.82 3.28
CA ALA A 87 -13.38 -9.92 3.26
C ALA A 87 -13.25 -8.79 2.24
N ALA A 88 -12.04 -8.24 2.07
CA ALA A 88 -11.76 -7.05 1.30
C ALA A 88 -12.17 -7.15 -0.18
N SER A 89 -12.79 -6.08 -0.69
CA SER A 89 -13.08 -5.87 -2.10
C SER A 89 -11.95 -5.13 -2.81
N LEU A 90 -11.15 -4.38 -2.07
CA LEU A 90 -9.95 -3.68 -2.52
C LEU A 90 -8.80 -3.91 -1.52
N VAL A 91 -7.65 -4.37 -2.01
CA VAL A 91 -6.44 -4.56 -1.20
C VAL A 91 -5.30 -3.78 -1.82
N LEU A 92 -4.62 -2.93 -1.06
CA LEU A 92 -3.45 -2.15 -1.49
C LEU A 92 -2.20 -2.65 -0.78
N LEU A 93 -1.11 -2.84 -1.53
CA LEU A 93 0.19 -3.25 -1.03
C LEU A 93 1.29 -2.43 -1.69
N PRO A 94 2.07 -1.62 -0.95
CA PRO A 94 3.29 -1.04 -1.49
C PRO A 94 4.32 -2.16 -1.72
N VAL A 95 4.97 -2.17 -2.88
CA VAL A 95 5.97 -3.19 -3.25
C VAL A 95 7.33 -2.53 -3.38
N ASN A 96 8.33 -3.10 -2.72
CA ASN A 96 9.73 -2.74 -2.84
C ASN A 96 10.51 -3.87 -3.53
N ASN A 97 11.56 -3.54 -4.28
CA ASN A 97 12.43 -4.53 -4.93
C ASN A 97 13.60 -5.01 -4.05
N ASN A 98 13.58 -4.75 -2.74
CA ASN A 98 14.54 -5.32 -1.81
C ASN A 98 14.44 -6.85 -1.83
N THR A 99 15.61 -7.50 -1.89
CA THR A 99 15.74 -8.97 -1.89
C THR A 99 16.50 -9.49 -0.68
N ASP A 100 16.94 -8.59 0.20
CA ASP A 100 17.78 -8.91 1.34
C ASP A 100 17.16 -8.35 2.63
N ALA A 101 16.70 -9.24 3.49
CA ALA A 101 16.09 -8.90 4.77
C ALA A 101 17.09 -8.35 5.79
N ASP A 102 18.40 -8.59 5.58
CA ASP A 102 19.45 -8.11 6.48
C ASP A 102 19.89 -6.68 6.14
N VAL A 103 19.49 -6.15 4.99
CA VAL A 103 19.80 -4.78 4.56
C VAL A 103 18.63 -3.85 4.90
N ALA A 104 18.75 -3.17 6.05
CA ALA A 104 17.83 -2.12 6.45
C ALA A 104 17.79 -0.99 5.40
N GLY A 105 16.58 -0.55 5.02
CA GLY A 105 16.39 0.44 3.95
C GLY A 105 16.85 -0.05 2.57
N GLY A 106 16.98 -1.37 2.39
CA GLY A 106 17.34 -1.98 1.13
C GLY A 106 16.30 -1.79 0.03
N GLY A 107 16.67 -2.20 -1.18
CA GLY A 107 15.90 -1.93 -2.38
C GLY A 107 16.10 -0.50 -2.90
N SER A 108 15.52 -0.24 -4.06
CA SER A 108 15.77 0.97 -4.85
C SER A 108 14.54 1.55 -5.53
N HIS A 109 13.39 0.89 -5.42
CA HIS A 109 12.20 1.33 -6.13
C HIS A 109 10.92 0.87 -5.44
N TRP A 110 9.97 1.79 -5.34
CA TRP A 110 8.63 1.56 -4.82
C TRP A 110 7.61 1.53 -5.97
N SER A 111 6.65 0.62 -5.86
CA SER A 111 5.45 0.58 -6.70
C SER A 111 4.24 0.20 -5.85
N LEU A 112 3.04 0.15 -6.44
CA LEU A 112 1.83 -0.27 -5.75
C LEU A 112 1.19 -1.46 -6.46
N LEU A 113 0.98 -2.55 -5.71
CA LEU A 113 0.17 -3.69 -6.14
C LEU A 113 -1.22 -3.58 -5.51
N VAL A 114 -2.25 -3.80 -6.33
CA VAL A 114 -3.64 -3.68 -5.90
C VAL A 114 -4.39 -4.94 -6.31
N TYR A 115 -5.09 -5.58 -5.37
CA TYR A 115 -6.10 -6.58 -5.70
C TYR A 115 -7.47 -5.93 -5.70
N ARG A 116 -8.23 -6.14 -6.78
CA ARG A 116 -9.61 -5.68 -6.92
C ARG A 116 -10.51 -6.88 -7.13
N ARG A 117 -11.43 -7.11 -6.19
CA ARG A 117 -12.47 -8.11 -6.32
C ARG A 117 -13.51 -7.66 -7.34
N ARG A 118 -14.02 -8.63 -8.12
CA ARG A 118 -15.20 -8.43 -8.95
C ARG A 118 -16.37 -7.93 -8.11
N ARG A 119 -16.98 -6.82 -8.54
CA ARG A 119 -18.29 -6.42 -8.01
C ARG A 119 -19.39 -7.31 -8.60
N THR A 120 -20.27 -7.82 -7.75
CA THR A 120 -21.49 -8.53 -8.17
C THR A 120 -22.61 -7.52 -8.39
N GLY A 121 -23.12 -7.40 -9.62
CA GLY A 121 -24.19 -6.46 -9.96
C GLY A 121 -24.28 -6.16 -11.46
N PRO A 122 -25.30 -5.40 -11.90
CA PRO A 122 -25.51 -5.05 -13.31
C PRO A 122 -24.41 -4.16 -13.89
N ASP A 123 -23.62 -3.50 -13.03
CA ASP A 123 -22.51 -2.61 -13.39
C ASP A 123 -21.13 -3.27 -13.17
N SER A 124 -21.04 -4.59 -13.37
CA SER A 124 -19.82 -5.35 -13.04
C SER A 124 -18.65 -4.98 -13.97
N SER A 125 -17.60 -4.40 -13.40
CA SER A 125 -16.38 -3.93 -14.09
C SER A 125 -15.38 -5.04 -14.46
N GLY A 126 -15.88 -6.26 -14.71
CA GLY A 126 -15.07 -7.42 -15.11
C GLY A 126 -14.66 -8.36 -13.97
N PRO A 127 -13.79 -9.35 -14.24
CA PRO A 127 -13.34 -10.32 -13.24
C PRO A 127 -12.42 -9.68 -12.19
N SER A 128 -12.26 -10.37 -11.05
CA SER A 128 -11.26 -10.04 -10.05
C SER A 128 -9.87 -10.02 -10.70
N ARG A 129 -9.01 -9.08 -10.29
CA ARG A 129 -7.68 -8.88 -10.90
C ARG A 129 -6.71 -8.25 -9.92
N PHE A 130 -5.43 -8.46 -10.18
CA PHE A 130 -4.36 -7.63 -9.66
C PHE A 130 -4.00 -6.54 -10.67
N GLU A 131 -3.76 -5.34 -10.17
CA GLU A 131 -3.35 -4.14 -10.88
C GLU A 131 -2.00 -3.70 -10.32
N HIS A 132 -0.98 -3.56 -11.17
CA HIS A 132 0.35 -3.09 -10.77
C HIS A 132 0.56 -1.68 -11.30
N TYR A 133 0.76 -0.73 -10.39
CA TYR A 133 0.98 0.68 -10.68
C TYR A 133 2.44 1.02 -10.40
N ASP A 134 3.18 1.32 -11.46
CA ASP A 134 4.62 1.55 -11.39
C ASP A 134 5.01 2.82 -12.17
N SER A 135 5.61 3.77 -11.47
CA SER A 135 6.03 5.06 -12.04
C SER A 135 7.34 4.97 -12.82
N CYS A 136 8.00 3.81 -12.82
CA CYS A 136 9.20 3.50 -13.60
C CYS A 136 8.96 2.29 -14.53
N GLY A 137 7.95 2.43 -15.39
CA GLY A 137 7.52 1.48 -16.39
C GLY A 137 6.89 0.24 -15.74
N ASN A 138 7.71 -0.77 -15.49
CA ASN A 138 7.32 -1.99 -14.82
C ASN A 138 8.54 -2.58 -14.09
N ALA A 139 9.39 -1.72 -13.54
CA ALA A 139 10.62 -2.07 -12.85
C ALA A 139 10.38 -3.08 -11.71
N ASN A 140 9.27 -2.94 -10.98
CA ASN A 140 8.87 -3.85 -9.91
C ASN A 140 7.95 -5.00 -10.38
N GLY A 141 7.76 -5.20 -11.69
CA GLY A 141 6.79 -6.16 -12.21
C GLY A 141 7.01 -7.60 -11.75
N ALA A 142 8.27 -8.05 -11.62
CA ALA A 142 8.59 -9.38 -11.12
C ALA A 142 8.27 -9.52 -9.62
N PHE A 143 8.60 -8.51 -8.82
CA PHE A 143 8.33 -8.45 -7.39
C PHE A 143 6.83 -8.42 -7.09
N ALA A 144 6.09 -7.57 -7.81
CA ALA A 144 4.63 -7.50 -7.73
C ALA A 144 3.97 -8.83 -8.14
N LYS A 145 4.51 -9.51 -9.16
CA LYS A 145 4.03 -10.82 -9.58
C LYS A 145 4.26 -11.89 -8.53
N ASP A 146 5.44 -11.92 -7.92
CA ASP A 146 5.76 -12.89 -6.87
C ASP A 146 4.83 -12.74 -5.66
N VAL A 147 4.65 -11.51 -5.16
CA VAL A 147 3.71 -11.20 -4.07
C VAL A 147 2.28 -11.59 -4.46
N ALA A 148 1.82 -11.22 -5.66
CA ALA A 148 0.49 -11.58 -6.14
C ALA A 148 0.28 -13.10 -6.15
N LEU A 149 1.22 -13.86 -6.72
CA LEU A 149 1.14 -15.33 -6.76
C LEU A 149 1.03 -15.95 -5.37
N LYS A 150 1.70 -15.38 -4.38
CA LYS A 150 1.62 -15.85 -2.99
C LYS A 150 0.29 -15.51 -2.32
N LEU A 151 -0.33 -14.38 -2.67
CA LEU A 151 -1.65 -13.97 -2.17
C LEU A 151 -2.81 -14.74 -2.81
N ILE A 152 -2.70 -15.17 -4.08
CA ILE A 152 -3.81 -15.83 -4.80
C ILE A 152 -4.46 -16.96 -4.00
N PRO A 153 -3.71 -17.92 -3.43
CA PRO A 153 -4.30 -19.02 -2.65
C PRO A 153 -4.98 -18.58 -1.35
N LEU A 154 -4.83 -17.32 -0.92
CA LEU A 154 -5.39 -16.77 0.31
C LEU A 154 -6.68 -15.96 0.06
N LEU A 155 -6.98 -15.59 -1.19
CA LEU A 155 -8.23 -14.89 -1.58
C LEU A 155 -9.48 -15.76 -1.40
N GLN A 156 -10.70 -15.29 -1.63
CA GLN A 156 -11.87 -16.17 -1.61
C GLN A 156 -11.82 -17.21 -2.75
N PRO A 157 -12.29 -18.46 -2.57
CA PRO A 157 -12.26 -19.48 -3.64
C PRO A 157 -12.89 -19.04 -4.96
N ALA A 158 -13.96 -18.23 -4.92
CA ALA A 158 -14.62 -17.70 -6.12
C ALA A 158 -13.74 -16.72 -6.92
N ASP A 159 -12.73 -16.14 -6.28
CA ASP A 159 -11.76 -15.24 -6.89
C ASP A 159 -10.50 -15.96 -7.39
N ARG A 160 -10.29 -17.23 -6.98
CA ARG A 160 -9.14 -18.06 -7.35
C ARG A 160 -9.38 -18.75 -8.70
N GLY A 161 -9.39 -17.96 -9.77
CA GLY A 161 -9.65 -18.47 -11.13
C GLY A 161 -8.42 -18.43 -12.03
N PRO A 162 -8.35 -19.29 -13.07
CA PRO A 162 -7.36 -19.16 -14.15
C PRO A 162 -7.50 -17.83 -14.92
N THR A 163 -8.61 -17.13 -14.73
CA THR A 163 -8.91 -15.80 -15.28
C THR A 163 -8.38 -14.66 -14.41
N LEU A 164 -7.84 -14.93 -13.21
CA LEU A 164 -7.26 -13.92 -12.35
C LEU A 164 -5.96 -13.42 -12.97
N LYS A 165 -6.00 -12.18 -13.47
CA LYS A 165 -4.87 -11.55 -14.17
C LYS A 165 -4.11 -10.62 -13.25
N LEU A 166 -2.80 -10.52 -13.47
CA LEU A 166 -1.99 -9.38 -13.05
C LEU A 166 -1.81 -8.46 -14.25
N VAL A 167 -2.26 -7.22 -14.13
CA VAL A 167 -2.23 -6.23 -15.21
C VAL A 167 -1.32 -5.08 -14.81
N SER A 168 -0.28 -4.80 -15.61
CA SER A 168 0.51 -3.59 -15.47
C SER A 168 -0.31 -2.40 -15.97
N MET A 169 -0.55 -1.44 -15.10
CA MET A 169 -1.39 -0.28 -15.37
C MET A 169 -0.57 0.84 -16.01
N THR A 170 -1.16 1.53 -16.98
CA THR A 170 -0.54 2.72 -17.56
C THR A 170 -0.85 3.93 -16.68
N ILE A 171 0.20 4.51 -16.08
CA ILE A 171 0.12 5.73 -15.27
C ILE A 171 1.17 6.74 -15.71
N PRO A 172 1.04 8.04 -15.34
CA PRO A 172 2.10 9.00 -15.57
C PRO A 172 3.41 8.53 -14.93
N GLN A 173 4.50 8.68 -15.67
CA GLN A 173 5.81 8.16 -15.30
C GLN A 173 6.61 9.23 -14.57
N GLN A 174 7.37 8.83 -13.55
CA GLN A 174 8.24 9.74 -12.82
C GLN A 174 9.32 10.29 -13.77
N THR A 175 9.70 11.54 -13.56
CA THR A 175 10.75 12.22 -14.37
C THR A 175 12.08 12.36 -13.62
N ASN A 176 12.16 11.78 -12.41
CA ASN A 176 13.34 11.79 -11.55
C ASN A 176 13.58 10.41 -10.91
N GLY A 177 14.64 10.27 -10.13
CA GLY A 177 15.05 9.01 -9.54
C GLY A 177 14.55 8.74 -8.11
N PHE A 178 13.66 9.56 -7.54
CA PHE A 178 13.39 9.52 -6.10
C PHE A 178 11.91 9.65 -5.69
N ASP A 179 11.01 9.98 -6.62
CA ASP A 179 9.58 10.16 -6.32
C ASP A 179 8.74 8.90 -6.46
N CYS A 180 9.33 7.72 -6.69
CA CYS A 180 8.57 6.47 -6.83
C CYS A 180 7.66 6.17 -5.63
N GLY A 181 8.15 6.38 -4.40
CA GLY A 181 7.34 6.21 -3.19
C GLY A 181 6.18 7.20 -3.09
N VAL A 182 6.40 8.46 -3.49
CA VAL A 182 5.34 9.49 -3.49
C VAL A 182 4.31 9.19 -4.58
N HIS A 183 4.74 8.74 -5.77
CA HIS A 183 3.85 8.25 -6.81
C HIS A 183 2.95 7.11 -6.31
N ALA A 184 3.51 6.12 -5.61
CA ALA A 184 2.74 5.01 -5.04
C ALA A 184 1.69 5.49 -4.03
N LEU A 185 2.06 6.43 -3.13
CA LEU A 185 1.13 7.04 -2.17
C LEU A 185 0.02 7.84 -2.86
N CYS A 186 0.38 8.67 -3.83
CA CYS A 186 -0.54 9.45 -4.65
C CYS A 186 -1.56 8.57 -5.39
N ILE A 187 -1.12 7.45 -5.98
CA ILE A 187 -2.02 6.47 -6.61
C ILE A 187 -2.92 5.83 -5.56
N ALA A 188 -2.38 5.44 -4.40
CA ALA A 188 -3.18 4.88 -3.30
C ALA A 188 -4.29 5.86 -2.85
N GLU A 189 -3.97 7.15 -2.66
CA GLU A 189 -4.92 8.20 -2.31
C GLU A 189 -6.08 8.30 -3.32
N GLU A 190 -5.76 8.33 -4.62
CA GLU A 190 -6.76 8.38 -5.70
C GLU A 190 -7.62 7.11 -5.73
N LEU A 191 -7.03 5.92 -5.60
CA LEU A 191 -7.77 4.65 -5.62
C LEU A 191 -8.69 4.50 -4.41
N VAL A 192 -8.23 4.90 -3.23
CA VAL A 192 -9.03 4.90 -1.99
C VAL A 192 -10.17 5.91 -2.09
N GLY A 193 -9.92 7.11 -2.62
CA GLY A 193 -10.97 8.12 -2.85
C GLY A 193 -12.06 7.65 -3.82
N VAL A 194 -11.67 6.99 -4.91
CA VAL A 194 -12.62 6.39 -5.86
C VAL A 194 -13.38 5.22 -5.22
N HIS A 195 -12.71 4.41 -4.40
CA HIS A 195 -13.36 3.30 -3.68
C HIS A 195 -14.41 3.80 -2.68
N ALA A 196 -14.06 4.80 -1.86
CA ALA A 196 -14.95 5.39 -0.87
C ALA A 196 -16.20 6.03 -1.49
N SER A 197 -16.08 6.57 -2.72
CA SER A 197 -17.21 7.11 -3.48
C SER A 197 -17.97 6.08 -4.31
N SER A 198 -17.64 4.79 -4.18
CA SER A 198 -18.20 3.70 -5.02
C SER A 198 -18.03 3.95 -6.53
N GLY A 199 -16.98 4.66 -6.92
CA GLY A 199 -16.76 5.07 -8.30
C GLY A 199 -16.54 3.90 -9.27
N SER A 200 -16.70 4.19 -10.56
CA SER A 200 -16.57 3.23 -11.66
C SER A 200 -15.12 2.99 -12.07
N SER A 201 -14.90 2.09 -13.04
CA SER A 201 -13.57 1.83 -13.59
C SER A 201 -13.01 3.05 -14.37
N GLU A 202 -13.89 3.83 -14.99
CA GLU A 202 -13.56 5.07 -15.69
C GLU A 202 -13.09 6.11 -14.67
N ALA A 203 -13.77 6.23 -13.53
CA ALA A 203 -13.35 7.11 -12.44
C ALA A 203 -11.96 6.72 -11.92
N VAL A 204 -11.65 5.42 -11.80
CA VAL A 204 -10.29 4.95 -11.47
C VAL A 204 -9.28 5.39 -12.52
N SER A 205 -9.56 5.16 -13.81
CA SER A 205 -8.68 5.57 -14.92
C SER A 205 -8.41 7.07 -14.91
N ASP A 206 -9.44 7.89 -14.72
CA ASP A 206 -9.32 9.35 -14.73
C ASP A 206 -8.59 9.86 -13.49
N ALA A 207 -8.77 9.19 -12.35
CA ALA A 207 -8.06 9.47 -11.12
C ALA A 207 -6.56 9.22 -11.23
N VAL A 208 -6.14 8.04 -11.70
CA VAL A 208 -4.71 7.72 -11.81
C VAL A 208 -3.99 8.57 -12.86
N LYS A 209 -4.69 9.07 -13.89
CA LYS A 209 -4.12 10.01 -14.88
C LYS A 209 -3.78 11.39 -14.30
N ARG A 210 -4.42 11.78 -13.19
CA ARG A 210 -4.11 13.06 -12.52
C ARG A 210 -2.79 13.04 -11.76
N VAL A 211 -2.21 11.85 -11.53
CA VAL A 211 -0.97 11.68 -10.78
C VAL A 211 0.25 12.03 -11.62
N THR A 212 0.34 13.27 -12.09
CA THR A 212 1.46 13.74 -12.92
C THR A 212 2.71 14.03 -12.06
N PRO A 213 3.91 14.08 -12.65
CA PRO A 213 5.12 14.43 -11.92
C PRO A 213 5.04 15.76 -11.16
N GLU A 214 4.36 16.76 -11.74
CA GLU A 214 4.14 18.07 -11.10
C GLU A 214 3.26 17.95 -9.87
N TRP A 215 2.19 17.14 -9.96
CA TRP A 215 1.30 16.89 -8.83
C TRP A 215 2.00 16.10 -7.73
N VAL A 216 2.79 15.09 -8.09
CA VAL A 216 3.59 14.29 -7.15
C VAL A 216 4.62 15.16 -6.43
N LYS A 217 5.30 16.06 -7.14
CA LYS A 217 6.23 17.02 -6.52
C LYS A 217 5.51 17.90 -5.50
N ALA A 218 4.37 18.49 -5.87
CA ALA A 218 3.58 19.31 -4.95
C ALA A 218 3.07 18.49 -3.75
N ARG A 219 2.68 17.23 -3.97
CA ARG A 219 2.24 16.34 -2.90
C ARG A 219 3.38 16.00 -1.95
N ARG A 220 4.60 15.78 -2.43
CA ARG A 220 5.80 15.59 -1.58
C ARG A 220 5.99 16.78 -0.63
N GLU A 221 5.93 18.00 -1.17
CA GLU A 221 6.10 19.24 -0.38
C GLU A 221 4.98 19.42 0.67
N SER A 222 3.73 19.14 0.28
CA SER A 222 2.58 19.14 1.19
C SER A 222 2.74 18.09 2.29
N LEU A 223 3.10 16.86 1.91
CA LEU A 223 3.25 15.75 2.85
C LEU A 223 4.39 15.99 3.84
N HIS A 224 5.52 16.53 3.38
CA HIS A 224 6.61 16.97 4.26
C HIS A 224 6.10 17.97 5.32
N THR A 225 5.32 18.96 4.90
CA THR A 225 4.77 19.99 5.79
C THR A 225 3.82 19.38 6.81
N GLU A 226 2.84 18.59 6.35
CA GLU A 226 1.85 17.92 7.21
C GLU A 226 2.51 17.00 8.25
N LEU A 227 3.47 16.16 7.83
CA LEU A 227 4.10 15.21 8.73
C LEU A 227 5.09 15.89 9.68
N SER A 228 5.75 16.96 9.26
CA SER A 228 6.58 17.78 10.14
C SER A 228 5.75 18.40 11.26
N GLU A 229 4.60 18.97 10.92
CA GLU A 229 3.65 19.53 11.89
C GLU A 229 3.10 18.43 12.82
N TYR A 230 2.76 17.27 12.28
CA TYR A 230 2.28 16.14 13.07
C TYR A 230 3.31 15.68 14.11
N VAL A 231 4.58 15.53 13.70
CA VAL A 231 5.68 15.15 14.59
C VAL A 231 5.98 16.24 15.63
N ALA A 232 5.85 17.52 15.26
CA ALA A 232 6.11 18.64 16.16
C ALA A 232 4.99 18.86 17.20
N THR A 233 3.73 18.62 16.83
CA THR A 233 2.57 18.83 17.71
C THR A 233 2.27 17.65 18.63
N GLY A 234 2.85 16.48 18.34
CA GLY A 234 2.98 15.35 19.25
C GLY A 234 1.67 14.85 19.86
N SER A 235 1.06 13.83 19.24
CA SER A 235 0.42 12.79 20.05
C SER A 235 1.56 12.00 20.68
N GLU A 236 1.92 12.31 21.93
CA GLU A 236 2.97 11.58 22.65
C GLU A 236 2.71 10.07 22.52
N CYS A 237 3.70 9.31 22.09
CA CYS A 237 3.62 7.86 22.11
C CYS A 237 3.42 7.45 23.57
N ALA A 238 2.19 7.12 23.95
CA ALA A 238 1.90 6.63 25.29
C ALA A 238 2.86 5.46 25.52
N LYS A 239 3.66 5.55 26.59
CA LYS A 239 4.59 4.50 27.00
C LYS A 239 3.80 3.25 27.40
N SER A 240 3.29 2.50 26.43
CA SER A 240 2.65 1.22 26.60
C SER A 240 3.70 0.11 26.60
N VAL A 241 4.63 0.19 27.56
CA VAL A 241 5.38 -0.97 28.02
C VAL A 241 5.43 -0.87 29.54
N ARG A 242 4.41 -1.43 30.20
CA ARG A 242 4.44 -2.03 31.54
C ARG A 242 3.02 -2.42 31.98
N ALA A 243 2.70 -3.71 31.81
CA ALA A 243 2.15 -4.58 32.84
C ALA A 243 2.16 -6.02 32.30
#